data_AF-A0A1H6P9Y9-F1
#
_entry.id   AF-A0A1H6P9Y9-F1
#
_cell.length_a   1.000
_cell.length_b   1.000
_cell.length_c   1.000
_cell.angle_alpha   90.00
_cell.angle_beta   90.00
_cell.angle_gamma   90.00
#
_symmetry.space_group_name_H-M   'P 1'
#
loop_
_entity.id
_entity.type
_entity.pdbx_description
1 polymer ?
#
loop_
_entity_poly.entity_id
_entity_poly.type
_entity_poly.pdbx_seq_one_letter_code
_entity_poly.pdbx_strand_id
1 'polypeptide(L)'
;MFNKHHKSRTHARQFGSRSAAGITLLSALLLVGCASFSPDRGMGVVAGVASDTINKDVMAIRTPDDAQRADATVKALLRRPLTVDSAVQIALLSNRGLQAAYNELALAETDLVGDSLPPNPTFSISRISGNGALEIERQVVGDILALATLPFRSEIARQRFQKAQLRAAEETLRLAADVRRAYYRAVAANELVGLLTDAKSTAEATAQLAQKLGETGSLNKLDQAREQVFYAETTADLATLRQEATSSRERLIRLLGLWDTDIGIRLPQKLPILPRQPLSLPRIEVDAVAHRIDLQIARIELAALAKSLNLTEASRFVTLLDVAGIDRKTRDPEGAPFRERGFDVQFQIPIFDGGEVRVRQAAEIYNQAFNLLTEKAVNIRSEARDAFRVYRSTYDIAGHYQREVLPLRKIISEEMQLRFSSMQVDVFALLTEARQRIAALRAAIEAKRNFWLAQSELQTAINGGGRSEPSSETRSATAAQASSGGGH
;
A
#
# COMPACT_ATOMS: atom_id res chain seq x y z
N MET A 1 97.89 19.22 44.46
CA MET A 1 98.49 17.93 44.04
C MET A 1 97.87 17.53 42.71
N PHE A 2 98.72 17.23 41.72
CA PHE A 2 98.49 16.57 40.42
C PHE A 2 97.24 15.66 40.35
N ASN A 3 96.50 15.45 39.25
CA ASN A 3 96.87 15.47 37.83
C ASN A 3 95.62 15.53 36.92
N LYS A 4 95.89 15.86 35.65
CA LYS A 4 95.07 15.97 34.43
C LYS A 4 93.95 14.93 34.22
N HIS A 5 92.90 15.31 33.49
CA HIS A 5 92.57 14.65 32.21
C HIS A 5 91.70 15.52 31.26
N HIS A 6 91.92 15.27 29.97
CA HIS A 6 91.61 16.04 28.78
C HIS A 6 90.12 16.05 28.36
N LYS A 7 89.75 17.14 27.67
CA LYS A 7 88.57 17.28 26.78
C LYS A 7 88.46 16.14 25.75
N SER A 8 87.24 15.67 25.51
CA SER A 8 86.79 15.31 24.16
C SER A 8 85.37 15.85 23.92
N ARG A 9 85.20 16.53 22.78
CA ARG A 9 83.92 17.00 22.25
C ARG A 9 83.32 15.86 21.44
N THR A 10 82.04 15.56 21.63
CA THR A 10 81.23 14.84 20.64
C THR A 10 79.85 15.50 20.53
N HIS A 11 79.43 15.69 19.29
CA HIS A 11 78.30 16.48 18.84
C HIS A 11 76.95 15.93 19.29
N ALA A 12 76.09 16.81 19.82
CA ALA A 12 74.66 16.54 19.96
C ALA A 12 73.99 16.59 18.57
N ARG A 13 73.56 15.45 18.05
CA ARG A 13 72.61 15.38 16.93
C ARG A 13 71.19 15.38 17.49
N GLN A 14 70.52 16.52 17.42
CA GLN A 14 69.06 16.60 17.50
C GLN A 14 68.48 16.03 16.21
N PHE A 15 67.80 14.88 16.27
CA PHE A 15 66.91 14.43 15.20
C PHE A 15 65.46 14.72 15.62
N GLY A 16 64.82 15.61 14.87
CA GLY A 16 63.44 16.01 15.08
C GLY A 16 62.46 14.89 14.74
N SER A 17 61.59 14.54 15.68
CA SER A 17 60.39 13.75 15.44
C SER A 17 59.18 14.69 15.39
N ARG A 18 58.98 15.37 14.26
CA ARG A 18 57.78 16.20 14.01
C ARG A 18 57.27 16.02 12.57
N SER A 19 56.98 14.77 12.19
CA SER A 19 56.29 14.49 10.91
C SER A 19 55.27 13.35 10.98
N ALA A 20 55.19 12.58 12.08
CA ALA A 20 54.29 11.42 12.16
C ALA A 20 52.85 11.77 12.59
N ALA A 21 52.61 12.94 13.19
CA ALA A 21 51.28 13.35 13.66
C ALA A 21 50.38 13.98 12.58
N GLY A 22 50.94 14.44 11.46
CA GLY A 22 50.16 15.06 10.37
C GLY A 22 49.51 14.04 9.44
N ILE A 23 50.09 12.84 9.30
CA ILE A 23 49.63 11.81 8.35
C ILE A 23 48.47 11.00 8.94
N THR A 24 48.41 10.82 10.26
CA THR A 24 47.30 10.12 10.95
C THR A 24 46.02 10.94 11.02
N LEU A 25 46.10 12.28 11.07
CA LEU A 25 44.91 13.13 11.07
C LEU A 25 44.27 13.24 9.67
N LEU A 26 45.09 13.23 8.60
CA LEU A 26 44.58 13.32 7.23
C LEU A 26 43.91 12.02 6.74
N SER A 27 44.34 10.87 7.26
CA SER A 27 43.76 9.56 6.93
C SER A 27 42.43 9.29 7.65
N ALA A 28 42.19 9.92 8.81
CA ALA A 28 40.90 9.86 9.50
C ALA A 28 39.79 10.66 8.79
N LEU A 29 40.13 11.72 8.04
CA LEU A 29 39.17 12.53 7.27
C LEU A 29 38.81 11.93 5.90
N LEU A 30 39.64 11.04 5.34
CA LEU A 30 39.36 10.34 4.07
C LEU A 30 38.45 9.11 4.23
N LEU A 31 38.09 8.74 5.47
CA LEU A 31 37.15 7.65 5.78
C LEU A 31 35.67 8.11 5.83
N VAL A 32 35.40 9.40 5.61
CA VAL A 32 34.01 9.88 5.41
C VAL A 32 33.59 9.55 3.98
N GLY A 33 33.30 8.27 3.73
CA GLY A 33 32.81 7.77 2.45
C GLY A 33 31.53 8.49 2.04
N CYS A 34 31.48 8.94 0.78
CA CYS A 34 30.39 9.70 0.16
C CYS A 34 29.07 8.92 -0.05
N ALA A 35 28.75 7.96 0.81
CA ALA A 35 27.45 7.28 0.82
C ALA A 35 26.55 7.99 1.83
N SER A 36 25.92 9.08 1.39
CA SER A 36 25.01 9.87 2.23
C SER A 36 23.56 9.41 2.05
N PHE A 37 22.83 9.30 3.16
CA PHE A 37 21.38 9.15 3.14
C PHE A 37 20.71 10.37 2.50
N SER A 38 19.61 10.15 1.77
CA SER A 38 18.78 11.23 1.27
C SER A 38 18.03 11.91 2.42
N PRO A 39 17.83 13.24 2.36
CA PRO A 39 17.17 13.98 3.44
C PRO A 39 15.70 13.57 3.63
N ASP A 40 15.05 13.11 2.57
CA ASP A 40 13.64 12.68 2.53
C ASP A 40 13.46 11.15 2.58
N ARG A 41 14.56 10.38 2.67
CA ARG A 41 14.58 8.92 2.67
C ARG A 41 13.83 8.29 1.49
N GLY A 42 13.95 8.90 0.32
CA GLY A 42 13.31 8.45 -0.93
C GLY A 42 11.84 8.81 -1.09
N MET A 43 11.25 9.62 -0.20
CA MET A 43 9.84 10.01 -0.28
C MET A 43 9.49 10.91 -1.48
N GLY A 44 10.45 11.58 -2.11
CA GLY A 44 10.21 12.49 -3.24
C GLY A 44 9.49 11.82 -4.41
N VAL A 45 9.84 10.57 -4.73
CA VAL A 45 9.15 9.80 -5.79
C VAL A 45 7.72 9.46 -5.38
N VAL A 46 7.52 9.04 -4.12
CA VAL A 46 6.20 8.72 -3.56
C VAL A 46 5.30 9.95 -3.58
N ALA A 47 5.83 11.10 -3.17
CA ALA A 47 5.13 12.38 -3.19
C ALA A 47 4.79 12.83 -4.61
N GLY A 48 5.71 12.70 -5.57
CA GLY A 48 5.45 12.97 -6.98
C GLY A 48 4.28 12.15 -7.51
N VAL A 49 4.32 10.82 -7.35
CA VAL A 49 3.24 9.92 -7.80
C VAL A 49 1.91 10.25 -7.13
N ALA A 50 1.90 10.53 -5.83
CA ALA A 50 0.68 10.90 -5.11
C ALA A 50 0.10 12.24 -5.61
N SER A 51 0.95 13.24 -5.85
CA SER A 51 0.53 14.54 -6.35
C SER A 51 -0.02 14.46 -7.79
N ASP A 52 0.67 13.74 -8.68
CA ASP A 52 0.28 13.63 -10.09
C ASP A 52 -0.99 12.78 -10.28
N THR A 53 -1.14 11.71 -9.49
CA THR A 53 -2.19 10.70 -9.71
C THR A 53 -3.47 11.01 -8.93
N ILE A 54 -3.34 11.39 -7.65
CA ILE A 54 -4.49 11.58 -6.76
C ILE A 54 -4.63 13.01 -6.23
N ASN A 55 -3.70 13.91 -6.59
CA ASN A 55 -3.65 15.30 -6.14
C ASN A 55 -3.72 15.41 -4.61
N LYS A 56 -2.83 14.67 -3.93
CA LYS A 56 -2.72 14.65 -2.46
C LYS A 56 -1.27 14.77 -2.01
N ASP A 57 -1.14 15.35 -0.83
CA ASP A 57 0.12 15.45 -0.13
C ASP A 57 0.32 14.22 0.76
N VAL A 58 1.53 13.67 0.72
CA VAL A 58 1.95 12.56 1.57
C VAL A 58 3.14 12.98 2.39
N MET A 59 3.20 12.48 3.63
CA MET A 59 4.29 12.78 4.54
C MET A 59 4.58 11.56 5.40
N ALA A 60 5.85 11.17 5.48
CA ALA A 60 6.32 10.21 6.47
C ALA A 60 6.50 10.91 7.81
N ILE A 61 5.85 10.41 8.86
CA ILE A 61 5.96 10.97 10.22
C ILE A 61 7.24 10.42 10.85
N ARG A 62 8.25 11.28 11.01
CA ARG A 62 9.58 10.90 11.51
C ARG A 62 9.91 11.56 12.85
N THR A 63 9.42 12.77 13.04
CA THR A 63 9.67 13.58 14.24
C THR A 63 8.36 13.86 14.98
N PRO A 64 8.42 14.24 16.28
CA PRO A 64 7.27 14.74 17.00
C PRO A 64 6.61 15.95 16.31
N ASP A 65 7.40 16.81 15.66
CA ASP A 65 6.90 17.98 14.93
C ASP A 65 6.12 17.60 13.67
N ASP A 66 6.56 16.56 12.93
CA ASP A 66 5.79 16.01 11.81
C ASP A 66 4.45 15.46 12.29
N ALA A 67 4.45 14.75 13.42
CA ALA A 67 3.24 14.19 14.01
C ALA A 67 2.26 15.30 14.40
N GLN A 68 2.75 16.36 15.05
CA GLN A 68 1.92 17.52 15.40
C GLN A 68 1.33 18.22 14.17
N ARG A 69 2.11 18.38 13.08
CA ARG A 69 1.63 18.96 11.82
C ARG A 69 0.56 18.09 11.14
N ALA A 70 0.78 16.78 11.10
CA ALA A 70 -0.21 15.83 10.58
C ALA A 70 -1.50 15.86 11.40
N ASP A 71 -1.40 15.78 12.73
CA ASP A 71 -2.53 15.80 13.66
C ASP A 71 -3.31 17.11 13.59
N ALA A 72 -2.63 18.26 13.47
CA ALA A 72 -3.29 19.56 13.31
C ALA A 72 -4.11 19.62 12.01
N THR A 73 -3.56 19.09 10.91
CA THR A 73 -4.25 19.01 9.61
C THR A 73 -5.45 18.08 9.67
N VAL A 74 -5.28 16.88 10.26
CA VAL A 74 -6.36 15.91 10.46
C VAL A 74 -7.49 16.53 11.28
N LYS A 75 -7.18 17.15 12.42
CA LYS A 75 -8.18 17.84 13.27
C LYS A 75 -8.89 18.96 12.53
N ALA A 76 -8.19 19.72 11.67
CA ALA A 76 -8.81 20.78 10.88
C ALA A 76 -9.82 20.21 9.86
N LEU A 77 -9.48 19.10 9.20
CA LEU A 77 -10.35 18.42 8.24
C LEU A 77 -11.57 17.77 8.90
N LEU A 78 -11.42 17.21 10.11
CA LEU A 78 -12.50 16.56 10.87
C LEU A 78 -13.57 17.53 11.39
N ARG A 79 -13.30 18.85 11.43
CA ARG A 79 -14.29 19.86 11.87
C ARG A 79 -15.47 20.01 10.90
N ARG A 80 -15.31 19.62 9.64
CA ARG A 80 -16.32 19.72 8.59
C ARG A 80 -16.87 18.33 8.24
N PRO A 81 -18.07 18.24 7.62
CA PRO A 81 -18.52 16.99 7.03
C PRO A 81 -17.47 16.46 6.04
N LEU A 82 -17.09 15.20 6.17
CA LEU A 82 -16.07 14.58 5.35
C LEU A 82 -16.51 14.55 3.88
N THR A 83 -15.64 15.04 3.01
CA THR A 83 -15.67 14.75 1.59
C THR A 83 -14.75 13.56 1.29
N VAL A 84 -14.94 12.93 0.13
CA VAL A 84 -14.06 11.85 -0.34
C VAL A 84 -12.59 12.29 -0.33
N ASP A 85 -12.31 13.51 -0.75
CA ASP A 85 -10.98 14.10 -0.81
C ASP A 85 -10.35 14.34 0.55
N SER A 86 -11.16 14.80 1.51
CA SER A 86 -10.69 15.00 2.90
C SER A 86 -10.47 13.65 3.60
N ALA A 87 -11.30 12.64 3.31
CA ALA A 87 -11.15 11.30 3.86
C ALA A 87 -9.84 10.66 3.39
N VAL A 88 -9.53 10.77 2.08
CA VAL A 88 -8.24 10.29 1.55
C VAL A 88 -7.08 11.05 2.18
N GLN A 89 -7.13 12.39 2.26
CA GLN A 89 -6.05 13.17 2.86
C GLN A 89 -5.82 12.81 4.34
N ILE A 90 -6.89 12.61 5.11
CA ILE A 90 -6.78 12.15 6.50
C ILE A 90 -6.09 10.79 6.54
N ALA A 91 -6.55 9.81 5.77
CA ALA A 91 -5.97 8.47 5.76
C ALA A 91 -4.47 8.48 5.43
N LEU A 92 -4.05 9.27 4.44
CA LEU A 92 -2.63 9.39 4.06
C LEU A 92 -1.76 9.96 5.18
N LEU A 93 -2.33 10.78 6.06
CA LEU A 93 -1.62 11.41 7.18
C LEU A 93 -1.65 10.55 8.46
N SER A 94 -2.76 9.89 8.78
CA SER A 94 -2.94 9.19 10.06
C SER A 94 -2.82 7.66 10.00
N ASN A 95 -2.88 7.02 8.83
CA ASN A 95 -2.84 5.57 8.74
C ASN A 95 -1.46 4.99 9.11
N ARG A 96 -1.41 4.19 10.18
CA ARG A 96 -0.16 3.59 10.69
C ARG A 96 0.38 2.45 9.82
N GLY A 97 -0.48 1.76 9.06
CA GLY A 97 -0.05 0.78 8.08
C GLY A 97 0.74 1.43 6.94
N LEU A 98 0.28 2.58 6.45
CA LEU A 98 1.01 3.36 5.44
C LEU A 98 2.34 3.89 5.96
N GLN A 99 2.38 4.37 7.21
CA GLN A 99 3.63 4.79 7.85
C GLN A 99 4.63 3.61 7.98
N ALA A 100 4.15 2.38 8.19
CA ALA A 100 5.00 1.19 8.16
C ALA A 100 5.58 0.94 6.76
N ALA A 101 4.79 1.09 5.69
CA ALA A 101 5.30 1.00 4.32
C ALA A 101 6.37 2.08 4.01
N TYR A 102 6.21 3.30 4.54
CA TYR A 102 7.25 4.33 4.44
C TYR A 102 8.50 4.02 5.27
N ASN A 103 8.37 3.25 6.36
CA ASN A 103 9.53 2.74 7.09
C ASN A 103 10.26 1.64 6.31
N GLU A 104 9.52 0.76 5.61
CA GLU A 104 10.11 -0.24 4.72
C GLU A 104 10.91 0.42 3.58
N LEU A 105 10.42 1.53 3.02
CA LEU A 105 11.18 2.34 2.06
C LEU A 105 12.49 2.87 2.66
N ALA A 106 12.44 3.37 3.90
CA ALA A 106 13.63 3.86 4.59
C ALA A 106 14.64 2.72 4.87
N LEU A 107 14.17 1.50 5.16
CA LEU A 107 15.04 0.33 5.29
C LEU A 107 15.69 -0.03 3.94
N ALA A 108 14.95 0.03 2.84
CA ALA A 108 15.52 -0.18 1.51
C ALA A 108 16.60 0.86 1.15
N GLU A 109 16.53 2.08 1.70
CA GLU A 109 17.63 3.05 1.61
C GLU A 109 18.85 2.61 2.42
N THR A 110 18.65 2.06 3.62
CA THR A 110 19.77 1.52 4.41
C THR A 110 20.48 0.38 3.69
N ASP A 111 19.73 -0.48 3.00
CA ASP A 111 20.29 -1.55 2.17
C ASP A 111 21.06 -0.96 0.97
N LEU A 112 20.52 0.08 0.32
CA LEU A 112 21.21 0.79 -0.76
C LEU A 112 22.56 1.35 -0.31
N VAL A 113 22.56 2.07 0.81
CA VAL A 113 23.79 2.66 1.37
C VAL A 113 24.75 1.55 1.77
N GLY A 114 24.28 0.50 2.45
CA GLY A 114 25.09 -0.66 2.85
C GLY A 114 25.75 -1.38 1.67
N ASP A 115 24.99 -1.70 0.63
CA ASP A 115 25.48 -2.38 -0.58
C ASP A 115 26.39 -1.49 -1.46
N SER A 116 26.36 -0.17 -1.25
CA SER A 116 27.22 0.79 -1.94
C SER A 116 28.55 1.05 -1.22
N LEU A 117 28.70 0.57 0.02
CA LEU A 117 29.93 0.74 0.80
C LEU A 117 30.94 -0.37 0.47
N PRO A 118 32.25 -0.05 0.51
CA PRO A 118 33.29 -1.08 0.47
C PRO A 118 33.10 -2.11 1.61
N PRO A 119 33.47 -3.39 1.38
CA PRO A 119 33.38 -4.42 2.42
C PRO A 119 34.25 -4.04 3.62
N ASN A 120 33.74 -4.30 4.82
CA ASN A 120 34.49 -4.05 6.05
C ASN A 120 35.66 -5.02 6.17
N PRO A 121 36.89 -4.54 6.45
CA PRO A 121 38.01 -5.44 6.71
C PRO A 121 37.79 -6.18 8.04
N THR A 122 38.22 -7.44 8.09
CA THR A 122 38.19 -8.25 9.31
C THR A 122 39.55 -8.26 9.96
N PHE A 123 39.63 -7.84 11.22
CA PHE A 123 40.84 -7.90 12.03
C PHE A 123 40.76 -9.06 13.00
N SER A 124 41.73 -9.96 12.98
CA SER A 124 41.84 -11.05 13.96
C SER A 124 43.14 -10.89 14.77
N ILE A 125 43.05 -11.17 16.07
CA ILE A 125 44.21 -11.26 16.96
C ILE A 125 44.05 -12.56 17.73
N SER A 126 44.95 -13.50 17.48
CA SER A 126 44.97 -14.77 18.17
C SER A 126 46.15 -14.81 19.14
N ARG A 127 45.95 -15.46 20.29
CA ARG A 127 47.01 -15.76 21.25
C ARG A 127 46.89 -17.20 21.66
N ILE A 128 47.87 -18.00 21.29
CA ILE A 128 47.92 -19.42 21.61
C ILE A 128 49.14 -19.65 22.51
N SER A 129 48.96 -20.41 23.59
CA SER A 129 50.05 -20.74 24.52
C SER A 129 49.95 -22.19 24.96
N GLY A 130 51.06 -22.92 24.92
CA GLY A 130 51.14 -24.32 25.31
C GLY A 130 52.58 -24.84 25.30
N ASN A 131 52.91 -25.79 26.19
CA ASN A 131 54.25 -26.40 26.30
C ASN A 131 55.42 -25.40 26.36
N GLY A 132 55.24 -24.23 27.00
CA GLY A 132 56.26 -23.18 27.10
C GLY A 132 56.39 -22.26 25.88
N ALA A 133 55.67 -22.55 24.78
CA ALA A 133 55.59 -21.70 23.61
C ALA A 133 54.45 -20.67 23.74
N LEU A 134 54.68 -19.46 23.24
CA LEU A 134 53.69 -18.39 23.10
C LEU A 134 53.68 -17.88 21.67
N GLU A 135 52.51 -17.91 21.05
CA GLU A 135 52.27 -17.40 19.72
C GLU A 135 51.23 -16.28 19.77
N ILE A 136 51.55 -15.15 19.15
CA ILE A 136 50.64 -14.03 18.96
C ILE A 136 50.55 -13.77 17.47
N GLU A 137 49.38 -13.98 16.87
CA GLU A 137 49.12 -13.73 15.47
C GLU A 137 48.16 -12.56 15.32
N ARG A 138 48.39 -11.72 14.33
CA ARG A 138 47.52 -10.62 13.94
C ARG A 138 47.28 -10.71 12.44
N GLN A 139 46.01 -10.73 12.04
CA GLN A 139 45.61 -10.83 10.64
C GLN A 139 44.66 -9.70 10.29
N VAL A 140 44.78 -9.18 9.07
CA VAL A 140 43.80 -8.28 8.46
C VAL A 140 43.37 -8.89 7.14
N VAL A 141 42.08 -9.20 7.01
CA VAL A 141 41.48 -9.83 5.81
C VAL A 141 40.62 -8.81 5.08
N GLY A 142 40.76 -8.72 3.77
CA GLY A 142 39.89 -7.92 2.89
C GLY A 142 39.38 -8.74 1.72
N ASP A 143 38.09 -8.57 1.40
CA ASP A 143 37.42 -9.22 0.26
C ASP A 143 37.65 -8.40 -1.02
N ILE A 144 38.54 -8.89 -1.88
CA ILE A 144 38.91 -8.23 -3.13
C ILE A 144 37.81 -8.40 -4.18
N LEU A 145 37.12 -9.54 -4.18
CA LEU A 145 36.04 -9.80 -5.12
C LEU A 145 34.85 -8.88 -4.85
N ALA A 146 34.49 -8.67 -3.58
CA ALA A 146 33.46 -7.72 -3.19
C ALA A 146 33.85 -6.29 -3.57
N LEU A 147 35.12 -5.89 -3.41
CA LEU A 147 35.57 -4.58 -3.83
C LEU A 147 35.52 -4.40 -5.35
N ALA A 148 35.93 -5.42 -6.12
CA ALA A 148 35.89 -5.40 -7.59
C ALA A 148 34.45 -5.41 -8.15
N THR A 149 33.51 -6.08 -7.47
CA THR A 149 32.09 -6.14 -7.85
C THR A 149 31.25 -5.01 -7.27
N LEU A 150 31.83 -4.11 -6.46
CA LEU A 150 31.17 -2.96 -5.85
C LEU A 150 30.32 -2.12 -6.82
N PRO A 151 30.80 -1.70 -8.02
CA PRO A 151 29.97 -0.89 -8.92
C PRO A 151 28.70 -1.62 -9.36
N PHE A 152 28.78 -2.91 -9.68
CA PHE A 152 27.63 -3.72 -10.06
C PHE A 152 26.64 -3.91 -8.91
N ARG A 153 27.13 -4.19 -7.71
CA ARG A 153 26.29 -4.32 -6.50
C ARG A 153 25.57 -3.01 -6.19
N SER A 154 26.28 -1.88 -6.27
CA SER A 154 25.70 -0.55 -6.05
C SER A 154 24.59 -0.22 -7.05
N GLU A 155 24.72 -0.66 -8.30
CA GLU A 155 23.71 -0.43 -9.33
C GLU A 155 22.47 -1.31 -9.15
N ILE A 156 22.65 -2.58 -8.79
CA ILE A 156 21.55 -3.49 -8.43
C ILE A 156 20.81 -2.94 -7.20
N ALA A 157 21.54 -2.48 -6.18
CA ALA A 157 20.96 -1.88 -4.99
C ALA A 157 20.13 -0.62 -5.32
N ARG A 158 20.59 0.22 -6.26
CA ARG A 158 19.84 1.39 -6.73
C ARG A 158 18.51 1.01 -7.39
N GLN A 159 18.49 -0.06 -8.18
CA GLN A 159 17.25 -0.57 -8.79
C GLN A 159 16.30 -1.15 -7.74
N ARG A 160 16.83 -1.84 -6.72
CA ARG A 160 16.03 -2.32 -5.57
C ARG A 160 15.42 -1.17 -4.78
N PHE A 161 16.17 -0.10 -4.55
CA PHE A 161 15.65 1.10 -3.90
C PHE A 161 14.55 1.77 -4.73
N GLN A 162 14.75 1.92 -6.05
CA GLN A 162 13.72 2.45 -6.95
C GLN A 162 12.44 1.58 -6.94
N LYS A 163 12.59 0.25 -6.89
CA LYS A 163 11.47 -0.68 -6.71
C LYS A 163 10.74 -0.43 -5.39
N ALA A 164 11.46 -0.21 -4.29
CA ALA A 164 10.87 0.10 -2.99
C ALA A 164 10.11 1.44 -3.01
N GLN A 165 10.62 2.45 -3.70
CA GLN A 165 9.93 3.74 -3.89
C GLN A 165 8.58 3.55 -4.60
N LEU A 166 8.56 2.79 -5.70
CA LEU A 166 7.33 2.51 -6.42
C LEU A 166 6.35 1.65 -5.61
N ARG A 167 6.84 0.69 -4.81
CA ARG A 167 5.98 -0.08 -3.89
C ARG A 167 5.32 0.80 -2.82
N ALA A 168 6.07 1.73 -2.25
CA ALA A 168 5.52 2.70 -1.30
C ALA A 168 4.48 3.64 -1.95
N ALA A 169 4.71 4.03 -3.21
CA ALA A 169 3.74 4.77 -4.00
C ALA A 169 2.47 3.93 -4.31
N GLU A 170 2.63 2.66 -4.66
CA GLU A 170 1.52 1.73 -4.88
C GLU A 170 0.66 1.54 -3.63
N GLU A 171 1.27 1.35 -2.46
CA GLU A 171 0.54 1.24 -1.19
C GLU A 171 -0.18 2.56 -0.81
N THR A 172 0.39 3.71 -1.19
CA THR A 172 -0.28 5.01 -1.05
C THR A 172 -1.54 5.09 -1.91
N LEU A 173 -1.44 4.70 -3.20
CA LEU A 173 -2.58 4.68 -4.12
C LEU A 173 -3.65 3.67 -3.68
N ARG A 174 -3.22 2.52 -3.16
CA ARG A 174 -4.08 1.47 -2.63
C ARG A 174 -4.89 1.95 -1.45
N LEU A 175 -4.26 2.58 -0.46
CA LEU A 175 -4.98 3.14 0.68
C LEU A 175 -5.99 4.19 0.21
N ALA A 176 -5.60 5.08 -0.71
CA ALA A 176 -6.51 6.08 -1.25
C ALA A 176 -7.73 5.45 -1.93
N ALA A 177 -7.54 4.37 -2.70
CA ALA A 177 -8.63 3.64 -3.34
C ALA A 177 -9.54 2.90 -2.35
N ASP A 178 -8.96 2.22 -1.34
CA ASP A 178 -9.72 1.57 -0.27
C ASP A 178 -10.59 2.59 0.50
N VAL A 179 -10.03 3.77 0.80
CA VAL A 179 -10.76 4.87 1.48
C VAL A 179 -11.89 5.40 0.61
N ARG A 180 -11.68 5.63 -0.69
CA ARG A 180 -12.75 6.08 -1.61
C ARG A 180 -13.92 5.09 -1.62
N ARG A 181 -13.63 3.80 -1.73
CA ARG A 181 -14.65 2.74 -1.73
C ARG A 181 -15.40 2.65 -0.41
N ALA A 182 -14.68 2.68 0.71
CA ALA A 182 -15.28 2.65 2.04
C ALA A 182 -16.14 3.89 2.30
N TYR A 183 -15.69 5.07 1.87
CA TYR A 183 -16.42 6.33 1.97
C TYR A 183 -17.77 6.26 1.23
N TYR A 184 -17.77 5.87 -0.06
CA TYR A 184 -19.01 5.80 -0.82
C TYR A 184 -19.98 4.74 -0.29
N ARG A 185 -19.47 3.59 0.20
CA ARG A 185 -20.30 2.59 0.88
C ARG A 185 -20.94 3.15 2.15
N ALA A 186 -20.17 3.84 2.99
CA ALA A 186 -20.67 4.43 4.23
C ALA A 186 -21.70 5.52 3.99
N VAL A 187 -21.47 6.43 3.04
CA VAL A 187 -22.43 7.49 2.69
C VAL A 187 -23.71 6.92 2.09
N ALA A 188 -23.61 5.91 1.21
CA ALA A 188 -24.78 5.25 0.63
C ALA A 188 -25.63 4.52 1.68
N ALA A 189 -25.00 3.79 2.60
CA ALA A 189 -25.69 3.12 3.70
C ALA A 189 -26.42 4.15 4.60
N ASN A 190 -25.79 5.30 4.85
CA ASN A 190 -26.39 6.38 5.63
C ASN A 190 -27.61 7.01 4.93
N GLU A 191 -27.53 7.22 3.61
CA GLU A 191 -28.65 7.72 2.78
C GLU A 191 -29.83 6.72 2.77
N LEU A 192 -29.54 5.41 2.66
CA LEU A 192 -30.55 4.35 2.72
C LEU A 192 -31.23 4.24 4.09
N VAL A 193 -30.48 4.40 5.20
CA VAL A 193 -31.06 4.45 6.55
C VAL A 193 -32.01 5.64 6.69
N GLY A 194 -31.67 6.79 6.11
CA GLY A 194 -32.58 7.94 6.05
C GLY A 194 -33.88 7.59 5.32
N LEU A 195 -33.78 7.06 4.09
CA LEU A 195 -34.93 6.64 3.29
C LEU A 195 -35.85 5.66 4.02
N LEU A 196 -35.29 4.62 4.66
CA LEU A 196 -36.10 3.61 5.36
C LEU A 196 -36.61 4.08 6.72
N THR A 197 -35.98 5.08 7.34
CA THR A 197 -36.54 5.69 8.55
C THR A 197 -37.85 6.41 8.23
N ASP A 198 -37.86 7.18 7.13
CA ASP A 198 -39.07 7.86 6.65
C ASP A 198 -40.15 6.85 6.17
N ALA A 199 -39.71 5.76 5.52
CA ALA A 199 -40.61 4.68 5.11
C ALA A 199 -41.24 3.99 6.33
N LYS A 200 -40.45 3.69 7.37
CA LYS A 200 -40.94 3.05 8.59
C LYS A 200 -41.98 3.92 9.29
N SER A 201 -41.73 5.23 9.46
CA SER A 201 -42.71 6.11 10.12
C SER A 201 -44.03 6.17 9.36
N THR A 202 -43.97 6.14 8.04
CA THR A 202 -45.17 6.09 7.17
C THR A 202 -45.89 4.75 7.29
N ALA A 203 -45.15 3.63 7.31
CA ALA A 203 -45.69 2.29 7.48
C ALA A 203 -46.35 2.11 8.86
N GLU A 204 -45.75 2.66 9.92
CA GLU A 204 -46.27 2.61 11.29
C GLU A 204 -47.63 3.33 11.41
N ALA A 205 -47.73 4.56 10.87
CA ALA A 205 -48.97 5.31 10.87
C ALA A 205 -50.08 4.57 10.09
N THR A 206 -49.74 3.98 8.95
CA THR A 206 -50.67 3.18 8.13
C THR A 206 -51.12 1.92 8.87
N ALA A 207 -50.21 1.18 9.50
CA ALA A 207 -50.53 -0.02 10.25
C ALA A 207 -51.44 0.27 11.46
N GLN A 208 -51.18 1.36 12.19
CA GLN A 208 -52.04 1.79 13.31
C GLN A 208 -53.44 2.19 12.84
N LEU A 209 -53.56 2.88 11.69
CA LEU A 209 -54.85 3.22 11.10
C LEU A 209 -55.60 1.96 10.66
N ALA A 210 -54.93 1.04 9.97
CA ALA A 210 -55.50 -0.23 9.53
C ALA A 210 -55.98 -1.08 10.70
N GLN A 211 -55.24 -1.09 11.82
CA GLN A 211 -55.66 -1.75 13.05
C GLN A 211 -56.97 -1.16 13.58
N LYS A 212 -57.08 0.17 13.72
CA LYS A 212 -58.29 0.82 14.21
C LYS A 212 -59.49 0.58 13.30
N LEU A 213 -59.30 0.64 11.98
CA LEU A 213 -60.37 0.35 11.02
C LEU A 213 -60.79 -1.13 11.03
N GLY A 214 -59.86 -2.05 11.33
CA GLY A 214 -60.17 -3.46 11.55
C GLY A 214 -61.00 -3.69 12.81
N GLU A 215 -60.68 -2.98 13.90
CA GLU A 215 -61.43 -3.01 15.17
C GLU A 215 -62.86 -2.49 15.01
N THR A 216 -63.10 -1.51 14.13
CA THR A 216 -64.45 -1.00 13.80
C THR A 216 -65.18 -1.83 12.74
N GLY A 217 -64.56 -2.89 12.22
CA GLY A 217 -65.11 -3.73 11.14
C GLY A 217 -65.12 -3.06 9.76
N SER A 218 -64.52 -1.89 9.62
CA SER A 218 -64.43 -1.13 8.37
C SER A 218 -63.31 -1.64 7.44
N LEU A 219 -62.37 -2.42 7.96
CA LEU A 219 -61.30 -3.08 7.20
C LEU A 219 -61.35 -4.60 7.42
N ASN A 220 -61.13 -5.38 6.35
CA ASN A 220 -61.07 -6.83 6.47
C ASN A 220 -59.70 -7.30 7.05
N LYS A 221 -59.66 -8.54 7.55
CA LYS A 221 -58.44 -9.13 8.15
C LYS A 221 -57.25 -9.23 7.18
N LEU A 222 -57.51 -9.43 5.89
CA LEU A 222 -56.46 -9.56 4.88
C LEU A 222 -55.72 -8.23 4.70
N ASP A 223 -56.45 -7.13 4.54
CA ASP A 223 -55.88 -5.81 4.34
C ASP A 223 -55.21 -5.28 5.61
N GLN A 224 -55.80 -5.57 6.78
CA GLN A 224 -55.13 -5.32 8.06
C GLN A 224 -53.77 -6.07 8.15
N ALA A 225 -53.74 -7.36 7.79
CA ALA A 225 -52.51 -8.14 7.80
C ALA A 225 -51.47 -7.63 6.79
N ARG A 226 -51.90 -7.15 5.62
CA ARG A 226 -50.99 -6.57 4.60
C ARG A 226 -50.25 -5.35 5.11
N GLU A 227 -50.93 -4.43 5.80
CA GLU A 227 -50.28 -3.24 6.36
C GLU A 227 -49.37 -3.59 7.54
N GLN A 228 -49.77 -4.55 8.37
CA GLN A 228 -48.94 -5.04 9.47
C GLN A 228 -47.65 -5.70 8.97
N VAL A 229 -47.72 -6.52 7.92
CA VAL A 229 -46.55 -7.16 7.30
C VAL A 229 -45.62 -6.09 6.71
N PHE A 230 -46.16 -5.10 5.99
CA PHE A 230 -45.34 -4.04 5.42
C PHE A 230 -44.57 -3.25 6.49
N TYR A 231 -45.20 -2.94 7.63
CA TYR A 231 -44.52 -2.33 8.77
C TYR A 231 -43.43 -3.23 9.37
N ALA A 232 -43.71 -4.52 9.54
CA ALA A 232 -42.77 -5.49 10.08
C ALA A 232 -41.53 -5.67 9.18
N GLU A 233 -41.74 -5.84 7.86
CA GLU A 233 -40.67 -5.97 6.87
C GLU A 233 -39.81 -4.71 6.79
N THR A 234 -40.43 -3.52 6.73
CA THR A 234 -39.70 -2.24 6.70
C THR A 234 -38.86 -2.04 7.97
N THR A 235 -39.36 -2.51 9.12
CA THR A 235 -38.62 -2.46 10.39
C THR A 235 -37.41 -3.39 10.38
N ALA A 236 -37.54 -4.61 9.83
CA ALA A 236 -36.45 -5.56 9.69
C ALA A 236 -35.38 -5.07 8.68
N ASP A 237 -35.81 -4.51 7.55
CA ASP A 237 -34.93 -3.91 6.54
C ASP A 237 -34.14 -2.71 7.11
N LEU A 238 -34.82 -1.84 7.88
CA LEU A 238 -34.16 -0.71 8.55
C LEU A 238 -33.12 -1.19 9.57
N ALA A 239 -33.41 -2.25 10.34
CA ALA A 239 -32.45 -2.81 11.28
C ALA A 239 -31.20 -3.34 10.54
N THR A 240 -31.40 -4.01 9.40
CA THR A 240 -30.31 -4.51 8.54
C THR A 240 -29.45 -3.37 8.00
N LEU A 241 -30.06 -2.32 7.45
CA LEU A 241 -29.32 -1.17 6.91
C LEU A 241 -28.61 -0.35 8.01
N ARG A 242 -29.16 -0.27 9.23
CA ARG A 242 -28.47 0.35 10.37
C ARG A 242 -27.21 -0.42 10.77
N GLN A 243 -27.27 -1.75 10.74
CA GLN A 243 -26.10 -2.57 11.00
C GLN A 243 -25.04 -2.39 9.89
N GLU A 244 -25.45 -2.34 8.62
CA GLU A 244 -24.53 -2.08 7.49
C GLU A 244 -23.91 -0.68 7.57
N ALA A 245 -24.69 0.34 7.91
CA ALA A 245 -24.21 1.71 8.12
C ALA A 245 -23.16 1.78 9.25
N THR A 246 -23.39 1.06 10.34
CA THR A 246 -22.43 0.97 11.46
C THR A 246 -21.15 0.25 11.02
N SER A 247 -21.27 -0.91 10.38
CA SER A 247 -20.11 -1.69 9.89
C SER A 247 -19.28 -0.94 8.84
N SER A 248 -19.93 -0.26 7.90
CA SER A 248 -19.26 0.54 6.87
C SER A 248 -18.56 1.77 7.46
N ARG A 249 -19.17 2.42 8.47
CA ARG A 249 -18.55 3.52 9.23
C ARG A 249 -17.29 3.05 9.97
N GLU A 250 -17.35 1.93 10.69
CA GLU A 250 -16.18 1.38 11.40
C GLU A 250 -15.06 0.96 10.43
N ARG A 251 -15.42 0.39 9.28
CA ARG A 251 -14.44 0.08 8.22
C ARG A 251 -13.74 1.34 7.73
N LEU A 252 -14.48 2.43 7.52
CA LEU A 252 -13.90 3.71 7.11
C LEU A 252 -12.96 4.27 8.21
N ILE A 253 -13.39 4.29 9.47
CA ILE A 253 -12.56 4.76 10.60
C ILE A 253 -11.23 4.02 10.68
N ARG A 254 -11.24 2.70 10.50
CA ARG A 254 -10.02 1.87 10.46
C ARG A 254 -9.07 2.28 9.33
N LEU A 255 -9.60 2.54 8.14
CA LEU A 255 -8.78 2.99 7.00
C LEU A 255 -8.24 4.41 7.20
N LEU A 256 -9.03 5.29 7.81
CA LEU A 256 -8.58 6.63 8.20
C LEU A 256 -7.48 6.56 9.28
N GLY A 257 -7.40 5.48 10.06
CA GLY A 257 -6.42 5.35 11.14
C GLY A 257 -6.74 6.24 12.35
N LEU A 258 -8.02 6.56 12.55
CA LEU A 258 -8.49 7.37 13.68
C LEU A 258 -8.71 6.49 14.91
N TRP A 259 -8.45 7.04 16.11
CA TRP A 259 -8.59 6.35 17.39
C TRP A 259 -9.12 7.29 18.47
N ASP A 260 -9.78 6.70 19.48
CA ASP A 260 -10.23 7.35 20.72
C ASP A 260 -11.07 8.64 20.51
N THR A 261 -10.48 9.82 20.71
CA THR A 261 -11.18 11.12 20.66
C THR A 261 -11.54 11.61 19.24
N ASP A 262 -10.92 11.05 18.19
CA ASP A 262 -11.12 11.46 16.79
C ASP A 262 -12.20 10.63 16.06
N ILE A 263 -12.94 9.76 16.77
CA ILE A 263 -13.96 8.85 16.19
C ILE A 263 -15.24 9.59 15.73
N GLY A 264 -15.40 10.87 16.09
CA GLY A 264 -16.56 11.72 15.78
C GLY A 264 -16.72 12.15 14.32
N ILE A 265 -16.38 11.29 13.35
CA ILE A 265 -16.49 11.62 11.91
C ILE A 265 -17.94 11.98 11.54
N ARG A 266 -18.08 13.10 10.81
CA ARG A 266 -19.36 13.59 10.27
C ARG A 266 -19.45 13.22 8.79
N LEU A 267 -20.34 12.31 8.42
CA LEU A 267 -20.59 11.94 7.03
C LEU A 267 -21.77 12.76 6.46
N PRO A 268 -21.74 13.09 5.16
CA PRO A 268 -22.90 13.68 4.49
C PRO A 268 -24.09 12.71 4.47
N GLN A 269 -25.30 13.24 4.42
CA GLN A 269 -26.54 12.46 4.38
C GLN A 269 -26.85 11.86 3.00
N LYS A 270 -26.24 12.39 1.94
CA LYS A 270 -26.52 11.99 0.55
C LYS A 270 -25.22 11.83 -0.24
N LEU A 271 -25.23 10.89 -1.16
CA LEU A 271 -24.16 10.70 -2.13
C LEU A 271 -23.99 11.94 -3.03
N PRO A 272 -22.78 12.21 -3.54
CA PRO A 272 -22.55 13.30 -4.49
C PRO A 272 -23.35 13.11 -5.78
N ILE A 273 -23.77 14.20 -6.41
CA ILE A 273 -24.55 14.19 -7.66
C ILE A 273 -23.71 13.62 -8.80
N LEU A 274 -24.32 12.81 -9.68
CA LEU A 274 -23.64 12.25 -10.85
C LEU A 274 -23.03 13.36 -11.72
N PRO A 275 -21.84 13.12 -12.32
CA PRO A 275 -21.27 14.07 -13.27
C PRO A 275 -22.18 14.22 -14.49
N ARG A 276 -22.14 15.41 -15.12
CA ARG A 276 -23.01 15.72 -16.28
C ARG A 276 -22.65 14.91 -17.52
N GLN A 277 -21.38 14.57 -17.67
CA GLN A 277 -20.85 13.81 -18.78
C GLN A 277 -19.93 12.71 -18.25
N PRO A 278 -19.97 11.50 -18.85
CA PRO A 278 -19.04 10.44 -18.51
C PRO A 278 -17.65 10.74 -19.08
N LEU A 279 -16.63 10.15 -18.46
CA LEU A 279 -15.26 10.20 -18.96
C LEU A 279 -15.15 9.46 -20.30
N SER A 280 -14.40 10.04 -21.23
CA SER A 280 -14.04 9.42 -22.51
C SER A 280 -12.57 8.97 -22.45
N LEU A 281 -12.35 7.65 -22.46
CA LEU A 281 -11.02 7.04 -22.36
C LEU A 281 -10.80 6.05 -23.52
N PRO A 282 -10.67 6.52 -24.77
CA PRO A 282 -10.54 5.65 -25.93
C PRO A 282 -9.23 4.84 -25.95
N ARG A 283 -8.21 5.28 -25.20
CA ARG A 283 -6.88 4.65 -25.13
C ARG A 283 -6.61 4.00 -23.77
N ILE A 284 -7.65 3.61 -23.04
CA ILE A 284 -7.50 3.12 -21.67
C ILE A 284 -6.52 1.95 -21.52
N GLU A 285 -6.43 1.04 -22.49
CA GLU A 285 -5.46 -0.05 -22.45
C GLU A 285 -4.01 0.46 -22.47
N VAL A 286 -3.73 1.47 -23.30
CA VAL A 286 -2.40 2.09 -23.41
C VAL A 286 -2.10 2.88 -22.14
N ASP A 287 -3.07 3.65 -21.66
CA ASP A 287 -2.93 4.44 -20.44
C ASP A 287 -2.69 3.55 -19.22
N ALA A 288 -3.38 2.41 -19.13
CA ALA A 288 -3.15 1.44 -18.06
C ALA A 288 -1.75 0.81 -18.15
N VAL A 289 -1.32 0.33 -19.32
CA VAL A 289 0.03 -0.26 -19.50
C VAL A 289 1.16 0.76 -19.28
N ALA A 290 0.88 2.05 -19.46
CA ALA A 290 1.85 3.13 -19.23
C ALA A 290 1.94 3.54 -17.75
N HIS A 291 0.80 3.78 -17.11
CA HIS A 291 0.76 4.39 -15.77
C HIS A 291 0.78 3.40 -14.62
N ARG A 292 0.46 2.12 -14.84
CA ARG A 292 0.30 1.19 -13.73
C ARG A 292 1.63 0.88 -13.04
N ILE A 293 1.68 1.23 -11.76
CA ILE A 293 2.90 1.15 -10.94
C ILE A 293 3.37 -0.29 -10.76
N ASP A 294 2.46 -1.25 -10.62
CA ASP A 294 2.76 -2.68 -10.46
C ASP A 294 3.49 -3.30 -11.69
N LEU A 295 3.21 -2.79 -12.89
CA LEU A 295 3.88 -3.18 -14.13
C LEU A 295 5.24 -2.50 -14.26
N GLN A 296 5.34 -1.23 -13.84
CA GLN A 296 6.62 -0.52 -13.78
C GLN A 296 7.59 -1.21 -12.82
N ILE A 297 7.11 -1.63 -11.64
CA ILE A 297 7.85 -2.45 -10.68
C ILE A 297 8.37 -3.73 -11.35
N ALA A 298 7.51 -4.46 -12.05
CA ALA A 298 7.89 -5.71 -12.72
C ALA A 298 8.93 -5.50 -13.83
N ARG A 299 8.86 -4.37 -14.56
CA ARG A 299 9.88 -4.00 -15.57
C ARG A 299 11.24 -3.71 -14.93
N ILE A 300 11.28 -2.97 -13.82
CA ILE A 300 12.51 -2.67 -13.08
C ILE A 300 13.12 -3.96 -12.53
N GLU A 301 12.28 -4.84 -11.99
CA GLU A 301 12.71 -6.14 -11.47
C GLU A 301 13.34 -7.03 -12.56
N LEU A 302 12.70 -7.12 -13.73
CA LEU A 302 13.26 -7.86 -14.87
C LEU A 302 14.61 -7.28 -15.31
N ALA A 303 14.73 -5.95 -15.37
CA ALA A 303 15.99 -5.28 -15.72
C ALA A 303 17.10 -5.55 -14.70
N ALA A 304 16.77 -5.63 -13.40
CA ALA A 304 17.70 -5.98 -12.35
C ALA A 304 18.14 -7.45 -12.43
N LEU A 305 17.21 -8.35 -12.74
CA LEU A 305 17.49 -9.77 -12.93
C LEU A 305 18.43 -10.00 -14.12
N ALA A 306 18.22 -9.29 -15.24
CA ALA A 306 19.11 -9.35 -16.40
C ALA A 306 20.56 -8.95 -16.03
N LYS A 307 20.74 -7.89 -15.24
CA LYS A 307 22.07 -7.49 -14.75
C LYS A 307 22.67 -8.52 -13.81
N SER A 308 21.86 -9.11 -12.93
CA SER A 308 22.31 -10.15 -11.99
C SER A 308 22.75 -11.43 -12.70
N LEU A 309 22.08 -11.78 -13.80
CA LEU A 309 22.44 -12.91 -14.66
C LEU A 309 23.80 -12.65 -15.32
N ASN A 310 23.99 -11.47 -15.94
CA ASN A 310 25.26 -11.09 -16.55
C ASN A 310 26.42 -11.12 -15.54
N LEU A 311 26.19 -10.66 -14.31
CA LEU A 311 27.19 -10.74 -13.24
C LEU A 311 27.51 -12.19 -12.85
N THR A 312 26.48 -13.04 -12.75
CA THR A 312 26.64 -14.47 -12.41
C THR A 312 27.39 -15.23 -13.50
N GLU A 313 27.18 -14.89 -14.77
CA GLU A 313 27.95 -15.43 -15.89
C GLU A 313 29.42 -14.98 -15.85
N ALA A 314 29.66 -13.69 -15.58
CA ALA A 314 31.01 -13.11 -15.51
C ALA A 314 31.83 -13.66 -14.33
N SER A 315 31.20 -13.90 -13.18
CA SER A 315 31.86 -14.39 -11.96
C SER A 315 31.74 -15.91 -11.76
N ARG A 316 31.39 -16.68 -12.79
CA ARG A 316 31.05 -18.11 -12.65
C ARG A 316 32.18 -18.99 -12.08
N PHE A 317 33.42 -18.59 -12.28
CA PHE A 317 34.61 -19.38 -11.94
C PHE A 317 35.30 -19.00 -10.64
N VAL A 318 35.00 -17.84 -10.06
CA VAL A 318 35.63 -17.35 -8.84
C VAL A 318 34.53 -16.87 -7.90
N THR A 319 34.29 -17.62 -6.83
CA THR A 319 33.19 -17.35 -5.89
C THR A 319 33.64 -16.57 -4.66
N LEU A 320 34.93 -16.60 -4.33
CA LEU A 320 35.55 -15.89 -3.21
C LEU A 320 37.00 -15.57 -3.57
N LEU A 321 37.47 -14.37 -3.22
CA LEU A 321 38.86 -13.95 -3.33
C LEU A 321 39.19 -12.99 -2.18
N ASP A 322 39.82 -13.54 -1.14
CA ASP A 322 40.26 -12.80 0.03
C ASP A 322 41.77 -12.68 0.03
N VAL A 323 42.26 -11.52 0.47
CA VAL A 323 43.67 -11.29 0.72
C VAL A 323 43.85 -10.90 2.17
N ALA A 324 44.74 -11.62 2.86
CA ALA A 324 45.06 -11.37 4.25
C ALA A 324 46.53 -10.98 4.43
N GLY A 325 46.79 -9.97 5.24
CA GLY A 325 48.12 -9.66 5.76
C GLY A 325 48.31 -10.29 7.14
N ILE A 326 49.40 -11.03 7.34
CA ILE A 326 49.67 -11.79 8.58
C ILE A 326 50.94 -11.25 9.25
N ASP A 327 50.85 -11.02 10.56
CA ASP A 327 51.97 -10.67 11.45
C ASP A 327 51.99 -11.61 12.65
N ARG A 328 53.00 -12.48 12.71
CA ARG A 328 53.11 -13.54 13.72
C ARG A 328 54.34 -13.34 14.58
N LYS A 329 54.18 -13.43 15.89
CA LYS A 329 55.28 -13.37 16.86
C LYS A 329 55.29 -14.65 17.69
N THR A 330 56.35 -15.43 17.56
CA THR A 330 56.51 -16.72 18.23
C THR A 330 57.63 -16.61 19.26
N ARG A 331 57.40 -17.17 20.44
CA ARG A 331 58.38 -17.33 21.50
C ARG A 331 58.38 -18.79 21.92
N ASP A 332 59.43 -19.50 21.53
CA ASP A 332 59.62 -20.90 21.91
C ASP A 332 60.26 -21.04 23.30
N PRO A 333 60.16 -22.22 23.95
CA PRO A 333 60.71 -22.44 25.29
C PRO A 333 62.22 -22.26 25.39
N GLU A 334 62.95 -22.62 24.32
CA GLU A 334 64.42 -22.64 24.26
C GLU A 334 65.02 -21.61 23.27
N GLY A 335 64.18 -20.80 22.62
CA GLY A 335 64.58 -19.90 21.52
C GLY A 335 64.37 -18.40 21.79
N ALA A 336 65.09 -17.56 21.05
CA ALA A 336 64.82 -16.12 21.02
C ALA A 336 63.50 -15.83 20.28
N PRO A 337 62.70 -14.85 20.72
CA PRO A 337 61.45 -14.51 20.04
C PRO A 337 61.74 -13.98 18.63
N PHE A 338 61.01 -14.48 17.64
CA PHE A 338 61.12 -14.04 16.25
C PHE A 338 59.77 -13.57 15.71
N ARG A 339 59.81 -12.81 14.61
CA ARG A 339 58.64 -12.18 13.99
C ARG A 339 58.60 -12.55 12.52
N GLU A 340 57.46 -13.06 12.09
CA GLU A 340 57.20 -13.44 10.70
C GLU A 340 56.10 -12.55 10.15
N ARG A 341 56.23 -12.18 8.88
CA ARG A 341 55.25 -11.40 8.15
C ARG A 341 54.98 -12.09 6.83
N GLY A 342 53.71 -12.18 6.46
CA GLY A 342 53.29 -12.87 5.24
C GLY A 342 52.01 -12.28 4.68
N PHE A 343 51.63 -12.81 3.53
CA PHE A 343 50.31 -12.61 2.94
C PHE A 343 49.69 -13.97 2.69
N ASP A 344 48.38 -14.06 2.81
CA ASP A 344 47.59 -15.23 2.45
C ASP A 344 46.55 -14.81 1.41
N VAL A 345 46.35 -15.64 0.40
CA VAL A 345 45.38 -15.40 -0.68
C VAL A 345 44.47 -16.61 -0.72
N GLN A 346 43.23 -16.41 -0.30
CA GLN A 346 42.22 -17.45 -0.29
C GLN A 346 41.30 -17.22 -1.49
N PHE A 347 41.14 -18.25 -2.33
CA PHE A 347 40.19 -18.21 -3.43
C PHE A 347 39.41 -19.51 -3.53
N GLN A 348 38.15 -19.41 -3.98
CA GLN A 348 37.28 -20.56 -4.15
C GLN A 348 36.87 -20.70 -5.62
N ILE A 349 37.13 -21.89 -6.17
CA ILE A 349 36.80 -22.26 -7.56
C ILE A 349 35.82 -23.44 -7.54
N PRO A 350 34.63 -23.33 -8.15
CA PRO A 350 33.69 -24.43 -8.28
C PRO A 350 34.17 -25.43 -9.34
N ILE A 351 34.66 -26.61 -8.91
CA ILE A 351 35.21 -27.63 -9.82
C ILE A 351 34.13 -28.58 -10.36
N PHE A 352 33.13 -28.92 -9.53
CA PHE A 352 32.16 -29.97 -9.86
C PHE A 352 31.04 -29.51 -10.81
N ASP A 353 30.63 -28.26 -10.75
CA ASP A 353 29.59 -27.68 -11.59
C ASP A 353 30.10 -26.54 -12.50
N GLY A 354 31.33 -26.06 -12.31
CA GLY A 354 31.90 -24.95 -13.09
C GLY A 354 31.08 -23.65 -13.03
N GLY A 355 30.24 -23.49 -11.99
CA GLY A 355 29.28 -22.41 -11.85
C GLY A 355 28.00 -22.54 -12.70
N GLU A 356 27.81 -23.64 -13.43
CA GLU A 356 26.68 -23.83 -14.36
C GLU A 356 25.33 -23.83 -13.63
N VAL A 357 25.26 -24.41 -12.42
CA VAL A 357 24.02 -24.46 -11.64
C VAL A 357 23.52 -23.04 -11.34
N ARG A 358 24.42 -22.14 -10.94
CA ARG A 358 24.08 -20.74 -10.64
C ARG A 358 23.61 -19.98 -11.87
N VAL A 359 24.29 -20.17 -13.01
CA VAL A 359 23.91 -19.52 -14.27
C VAL A 359 22.54 -20.02 -14.75
N ARG A 360 22.30 -21.33 -14.76
CA ARG A 360 21.00 -21.90 -15.13
C ARG A 360 19.89 -21.44 -14.18
N GLN A 361 20.16 -21.40 -12.87
CA GLN A 361 19.22 -20.87 -11.89
C GLN A 361 18.88 -19.40 -12.17
N ALA A 362 19.87 -18.55 -12.43
CA ALA A 362 19.64 -17.15 -12.75
C ALA A 362 18.87 -16.97 -14.08
N ALA A 363 19.14 -17.81 -15.08
CA ALA A 363 18.41 -17.81 -16.35
C ALA A 363 16.94 -18.21 -16.17
N GLU A 364 16.65 -19.24 -15.36
CA GLU A 364 15.27 -19.63 -15.08
C GLU A 364 14.51 -18.59 -14.24
N ILE A 365 15.17 -17.95 -13.27
CA ILE A 365 14.57 -16.83 -12.52
C ILE A 365 14.23 -15.67 -13.47
N TYR A 366 15.12 -15.36 -14.41
CA TYR A 366 14.84 -14.34 -15.44
C TYR A 366 13.65 -14.74 -16.33
N ASN A 367 13.63 -15.97 -16.85
CA ASN A 367 12.54 -16.47 -17.70
C ASN A 367 11.19 -16.48 -16.95
N GLN A 368 11.20 -16.87 -15.68
CA GLN A 368 10.03 -16.81 -14.81
C GLN A 368 9.52 -15.37 -14.68
N ALA A 369 10.40 -14.42 -14.36
CA ALA A 369 10.02 -13.02 -14.23
C ALA A 369 9.51 -12.41 -15.55
N PHE A 370 10.10 -12.80 -16.68
CA PHE A 370 9.65 -12.38 -18.01
C PHE A 370 8.22 -12.87 -18.31
N ASN A 371 7.94 -14.14 -18.01
CA ASN A 371 6.61 -14.72 -18.21
C ASN A 371 5.58 -14.04 -17.30
N LEU A 372 5.90 -13.81 -16.02
CA LEU A 372 5.04 -13.10 -15.06
C LEU A 372 4.78 -11.65 -15.49
N LEU A 373 5.79 -10.95 -16.04
CA LEU A 373 5.62 -9.60 -16.58
C LEU A 373 4.64 -9.60 -17.77
N THR A 374 4.79 -10.58 -18.66
CA THR A 374 3.94 -10.72 -19.85
C THR A 374 2.50 -11.04 -19.47
N GLU A 375 2.29 -11.97 -18.52
CA GLU A 375 0.97 -12.27 -17.95
C GLU A 375 0.36 -11.02 -17.32
N LYS A 376 1.11 -10.30 -16.47
CA LYS A 376 0.65 -9.07 -15.84
C LYS A 376 0.22 -8.03 -16.87
N ALA A 377 0.98 -7.84 -17.96
CA ALA A 377 0.61 -6.90 -19.01
C ALA A 377 -0.71 -7.28 -19.72
N VAL A 378 -0.97 -8.57 -19.95
CA VAL A 378 -2.25 -9.05 -20.52
C VAL A 378 -3.41 -8.81 -19.54
N ASN A 379 -3.22 -9.15 -18.27
CA ASN A 379 -4.23 -8.97 -17.22
C ASN A 379 -4.61 -7.50 -17.07
N ILE A 380 -3.63 -6.59 -17.01
CA ILE A 380 -3.84 -5.14 -16.89
C ILE A 380 -4.71 -4.61 -18.03
N ARG A 381 -4.44 -5.02 -19.28
CA ARG A 381 -5.25 -4.60 -20.43
C ARG A 381 -6.69 -5.11 -20.35
N SER A 382 -6.87 -6.34 -19.87
CA SER A 382 -8.20 -6.92 -19.67
C SER A 382 -8.96 -6.19 -18.58
N GLU A 383 -8.34 -5.99 -17.41
CA GLU A 383 -8.91 -5.27 -16.26
C GLU A 383 -9.27 -3.83 -16.61
N ALA A 384 -8.42 -3.12 -17.36
CA ALA A 384 -8.72 -1.76 -17.82
C ALA A 384 -9.96 -1.71 -18.72
N ARG A 385 -10.07 -2.63 -19.69
CA ARG A 385 -11.27 -2.72 -20.55
C ARG A 385 -12.52 -3.02 -19.75
N ASP A 386 -12.44 -3.95 -18.80
CA ASP A 386 -13.58 -4.34 -17.98
C ASP A 386 -14.03 -3.21 -17.05
N ALA A 387 -13.09 -2.60 -16.31
CA ALA A 387 -13.35 -1.47 -15.44
C ALA A 387 -14.02 -0.30 -16.18
N PHE A 388 -13.59 -0.01 -17.42
CA PHE A 388 -14.24 1.01 -18.24
C PHE A 388 -15.68 0.65 -18.64
N ARG A 389 -15.93 -0.62 -19.01
CA ARG A 389 -17.28 -1.10 -19.34
C ARG A 389 -18.20 -1.03 -18.12
N VAL A 390 -17.72 -1.44 -16.95
CA VAL A 390 -18.46 -1.36 -15.68
C VAL A 390 -18.75 0.09 -15.32
N TYR A 391 -17.75 0.98 -15.42
CA TYR A 391 -17.93 2.43 -15.22
C TYR A 391 -19.00 3.01 -16.15
N ARG A 392 -18.93 2.69 -17.45
CA ARG A 392 -19.87 3.21 -18.43
C ARG A 392 -21.29 2.70 -18.19
N SER A 393 -21.43 1.39 -17.98
CA SER A 393 -22.72 0.75 -17.69
C SER A 393 -23.37 1.32 -16.44
N THR A 394 -22.63 1.43 -15.33
CA THR A 394 -23.15 1.99 -14.08
C THR A 394 -23.49 3.47 -14.18
N TYR A 395 -22.77 4.25 -14.99
CA TYR A 395 -23.14 5.64 -15.30
C TYR A 395 -24.47 5.73 -16.04
N ASP A 396 -24.65 4.91 -17.08
CA ASP A 396 -25.88 4.93 -17.89
C ASP A 396 -27.09 4.44 -17.06
N ILE A 397 -26.93 3.39 -16.24
CA ILE A 397 -27.96 2.88 -15.32
C ILE A 397 -28.35 3.94 -14.28
N ALA A 398 -27.38 4.52 -13.57
CA ALA A 398 -27.67 5.52 -12.54
C ALA A 398 -28.29 6.79 -13.16
N GLY A 399 -27.85 7.17 -14.36
CA GLY A 399 -28.42 8.26 -15.13
C GLY A 399 -29.86 8.00 -15.57
N HIS A 400 -30.21 6.77 -15.96
CA HIS A 400 -31.57 6.37 -16.33
C HIS A 400 -32.53 6.46 -15.14
N TYR A 401 -32.12 5.99 -13.95
CA TYR A 401 -32.91 6.19 -12.73
C TYR A 401 -33.16 7.67 -12.43
N GLN A 402 -32.12 8.51 -12.54
CA GLN A 402 -32.23 9.93 -12.21
C GLN A 402 -33.08 10.72 -13.22
N ARG A 403 -32.97 10.43 -14.52
CA ARG A 403 -33.63 11.21 -15.59
C ARG A 403 -35.02 10.70 -15.97
N GLU A 404 -35.27 9.40 -15.82
CA GLU A 404 -36.50 8.77 -16.30
C GLU A 404 -37.33 8.20 -15.15
N VAL A 405 -36.78 7.27 -14.38
CA VAL A 405 -37.56 6.53 -13.36
C VAL A 405 -38.05 7.43 -12.23
N LEU A 406 -37.16 8.22 -11.61
CA LEU A 406 -37.54 9.05 -10.46
C LEU A 406 -38.52 10.17 -10.82
N PRO A 407 -38.36 10.92 -11.94
CA PRO A 407 -39.36 11.88 -12.37
C PRO A 407 -40.72 11.25 -12.69
N LEU A 408 -40.76 10.11 -13.38
CA LEU A 408 -42.02 9.41 -13.67
C LEU A 408 -42.73 8.96 -12.39
N ARG A 409 -41.99 8.40 -11.42
CA ARG A 409 -42.53 8.06 -10.09
C ARG A 409 -43.07 9.27 -9.34
N LYS A 410 -42.41 10.42 -9.49
CA LYS A 410 -42.90 11.67 -8.90
C LYS A 410 -44.23 12.10 -9.54
N ILE A 411 -44.33 12.07 -10.87
CA ILE A 411 -45.58 12.39 -11.58
C ILE A 411 -46.71 11.43 -11.17
N ILE A 412 -46.45 10.12 -11.15
CA ILE A 412 -47.45 9.12 -10.72
C ILE A 412 -47.94 9.42 -9.29
N SER A 413 -47.01 9.71 -8.38
CA SER A 413 -47.34 10.05 -6.99
C SER A 413 -48.21 11.31 -6.87
N GLU A 414 -47.92 12.35 -7.65
CA GLU A 414 -48.69 13.60 -7.67
C GLU A 414 -50.09 13.40 -8.27
N GLU A 415 -50.19 12.68 -9.39
CA GLU A 415 -51.45 12.34 -10.05
C GLU A 415 -52.35 11.45 -9.17
N MET A 416 -51.77 10.44 -8.52
CA MET A 416 -52.50 9.56 -7.61
C MET A 416 -53.05 10.34 -6.42
N GLN A 417 -52.31 11.32 -5.90
CA GLN A 417 -52.77 12.18 -4.80
C GLN A 417 -53.95 13.07 -5.22
N LEU A 418 -53.92 13.63 -6.44
CA LEU A 418 -55.04 14.43 -6.99
C LEU A 418 -56.30 13.57 -7.17
N ARG A 419 -56.14 12.36 -7.73
CA ARG A 419 -57.23 11.40 -7.92
C ARG A 419 -57.83 10.93 -6.60
N PHE A 420 -56.99 10.69 -5.58
CA PHE A 420 -57.46 10.32 -4.25
C PHE A 420 -58.29 11.44 -3.63
N SER A 421 -57.81 12.69 -3.72
CA SER A 421 -58.53 13.87 -3.24
C SER A 421 -59.88 14.07 -3.94
N SER A 422 -59.99 13.58 -5.19
CA SER A 422 -61.21 13.60 -6.00
C SER A 422 -62.08 12.35 -5.83
N MET A 423 -61.77 11.48 -4.85
CA MET A 423 -62.44 10.19 -4.59
C MET A 423 -62.44 9.22 -5.79
N GLN A 424 -61.49 9.35 -6.72
CA GLN A 424 -61.38 8.52 -7.92
C GLN A 424 -60.53 7.26 -7.73
N VAL A 425 -59.63 7.27 -6.74
CA VAL A 425 -58.78 6.12 -6.38
C VAL A 425 -58.82 5.92 -4.87
N ASP A 426 -58.63 4.67 -4.47
CA ASP A 426 -58.63 4.27 -3.06
C ASP A 426 -57.28 4.57 -2.38
N VAL A 427 -57.29 4.70 -1.06
CA VAL A 427 -56.10 4.91 -0.22
C VAL A 427 -55.09 3.76 -0.39
N PHE A 428 -55.54 2.53 -0.63
CA PHE A 428 -54.65 1.39 -0.85
C PHE A 428 -53.86 1.51 -2.16
N ALA A 429 -54.41 2.18 -3.17
CA ALA A 429 -53.69 2.47 -4.39
C ALA A 429 -52.55 3.49 -4.13
N LEU A 430 -52.77 4.47 -3.25
CA LEU A 430 -51.71 5.38 -2.79
C LEU A 430 -50.61 4.65 -2.01
N LEU A 431 -50.99 3.74 -1.11
CA LEU A 431 -50.04 2.94 -0.33
C LEU A 431 -49.19 2.04 -1.24
N THR A 432 -49.82 1.42 -2.24
CA THR A 432 -49.12 0.60 -3.24
C THR A 432 -48.12 1.44 -4.02
N GLU A 433 -48.50 2.65 -4.47
CA GLU A 433 -47.56 3.54 -5.15
C GLU A 433 -46.43 4.02 -4.22
N ALA A 434 -46.72 4.30 -2.95
CA ALA A 434 -45.70 4.67 -1.97
C ALA A 434 -44.63 3.55 -1.82
N ARG A 435 -45.06 2.28 -1.76
CA ARG A 435 -44.14 1.13 -1.75
C ARG A 435 -43.29 1.06 -3.01
N GLN A 436 -43.89 1.24 -4.18
CA GLN A 436 -43.16 1.23 -5.46
C GLN A 436 -42.17 2.41 -5.57
N ARG A 437 -42.54 3.59 -5.05
CA ARG A 437 -41.67 4.76 -4.97
C ARG A 437 -40.48 4.52 -4.04
N ILE A 438 -40.68 3.93 -2.86
CA ILE A 438 -39.59 3.59 -1.93
C ILE A 438 -38.62 2.61 -2.60
N ALA A 439 -39.13 1.56 -3.27
CA ALA A 439 -38.31 0.61 -4.01
C ALA A 439 -37.48 1.29 -5.12
N ALA A 440 -38.10 2.19 -5.89
CA ALA A 440 -37.40 2.95 -6.93
C ALA A 440 -36.34 3.91 -6.37
N LEU A 441 -36.60 4.56 -5.24
CA LEU A 441 -35.63 5.41 -4.55
C LEU A 441 -34.44 4.62 -4.03
N ARG A 442 -34.69 3.45 -3.41
CA ARG A 442 -33.63 2.53 -2.97
C ARG A 442 -32.75 2.10 -4.15
N ALA A 443 -33.36 1.63 -5.23
CA ALA A 443 -32.65 1.20 -6.43
C ALA A 443 -31.82 2.34 -7.06
N ALA A 444 -32.33 3.58 -7.04
CA ALA A 444 -31.60 4.74 -7.53
C ALA A 444 -30.38 5.09 -6.66
N ILE A 445 -30.49 5.00 -5.33
CA ILE A 445 -29.36 5.21 -4.41
C ILE A 445 -28.30 4.13 -4.61
N GLU A 446 -28.70 2.86 -4.73
CA GLU A 446 -27.80 1.74 -4.99
C GLU A 446 -27.09 1.88 -6.36
N ALA A 447 -27.82 2.26 -7.41
CA ALA A 447 -27.24 2.51 -8.74
C ALA A 447 -26.20 3.65 -8.69
N LYS A 448 -26.51 4.74 -7.98
CA LYS A 448 -25.59 5.86 -7.77
C LYS A 448 -24.35 5.46 -6.97
N ARG A 449 -24.50 4.64 -5.92
CA ARG A 449 -23.38 4.06 -5.17
C ARG A 449 -22.49 3.23 -6.10
N ASN A 450 -23.09 2.35 -6.90
CA ASN A 450 -22.37 1.45 -7.79
C ASN A 450 -21.56 2.24 -8.84
N PHE A 451 -22.09 3.35 -9.35
CA PHE A 451 -21.34 4.27 -10.20
C PHE A 451 -20.09 4.84 -9.51
N TRP A 452 -20.22 5.36 -8.28
CA TRP A 452 -19.09 5.93 -7.56
C TRP A 452 -18.02 4.88 -7.20
N LEU A 453 -18.44 3.65 -6.91
CA LEU A 453 -17.53 2.52 -6.74
C LEU A 453 -16.81 2.19 -8.05
N ALA A 454 -17.54 2.06 -9.16
CA ALA A 454 -16.95 1.79 -10.47
C ALA A 454 -15.98 2.90 -10.91
N GLN A 455 -16.25 4.16 -10.60
CA GLN A 455 -15.32 5.26 -10.87
C GLN A 455 -14.03 5.12 -10.06
N SER A 456 -14.12 4.71 -8.78
CA SER A 456 -12.93 4.46 -7.97
C SER A 456 -12.11 3.27 -8.48
N GLU A 457 -12.77 2.21 -8.98
CA GLU A 457 -12.09 1.05 -9.58
C GLU A 457 -11.50 1.36 -10.97
N LEU A 458 -12.11 2.27 -11.72
CA LEU A 458 -11.53 2.75 -12.98
C LEU A 458 -10.17 3.43 -12.74
N GLN A 459 -10.05 4.22 -11.69
CA GLN A 459 -8.80 4.90 -11.33
C GLN A 459 -7.72 3.91 -10.88
N THR A 460 -8.08 2.86 -10.14
CA THR A 460 -7.12 1.80 -9.74
C THR A 460 -6.69 0.94 -10.92
N ALA A 461 -7.59 0.64 -11.86
CA ALA A 461 -7.25 -0.16 -13.04
C ALA A 461 -6.20 0.53 -13.94
N ILE A 462 -6.22 1.87 -14.00
CA ILE A 462 -5.28 2.68 -14.79
C ILE A 462 -3.95 2.89 -14.06
N ASN A 463 -4.00 3.31 -12.80
CA ASN A 463 -2.81 3.78 -12.08
C ASN A 463 -2.18 2.72 -11.15
N GLY A 464 -2.92 1.66 -10.80
CA GLY A 464 -2.51 0.67 -9.81
C GLY A 464 -3.07 0.94 -8.41
N GLY A 465 -2.70 0.10 -7.45
CA GLY A 465 -3.24 0.14 -6.08
C GLY A 465 -4.60 -0.55 -5.91
N GLY A 466 -5.10 -1.26 -6.94
CA GLY A 466 -6.22 -2.18 -6.78
C GLY A 466 -5.80 -3.40 -5.97
N ARG A 467 -6.68 -3.91 -5.09
CA ARG A 467 -6.49 -5.28 -4.58
C ARG A 467 -6.80 -6.22 -5.73
N SER A 468 -5.92 -7.18 -6.01
CA SER A 468 -6.34 -8.43 -6.64
C SER A 468 -7.35 -9.05 -5.69
N GLU A 469 -8.65 -8.82 -5.90
CA GLU A 469 -9.65 -9.57 -5.16
C GLU A 469 -9.46 -11.04 -5.57
N PRO A 470 -9.20 -11.96 -4.63
CA PRO A 470 -9.42 -13.36 -4.93
C PRO A 470 -10.91 -13.45 -5.26
N SER A 471 -11.20 -13.84 -6.51
CA SER A 471 -12.53 -14.09 -7.05
C SER A 471 -13.36 -14.88 -6.04
N SER A 472 -14.14 -14.15 -5.25
CA SER A 472 -15.11 -14.68 -4.32
C SER A 472 -16.40 -13.90 -4.54
N GLU A 473 -16.89 -13.96 -5.77
CA GLU A 473 -18.31 -13.80 -6.03
C GLU A 473 -19.04 -14.96 -5.36
N THR A 474 -19.50 -14.74 -4.14
CA THR A 474 -20.73 -15.39 -3.69
C THR A 474 -21.83 -14.89 -4.62
N ARG A 475 -22.07 -15.61 -5.72
CA ARG A 475 -23.35 -15.59 -6.40
C ARG A 475 -24.36 -16.09 -5.37
N SER A 476 -25.10 -15.17 -4.76
CA SER A 476 -26.38 -15.49 -4.15
C SER A 476 -27.24 -16.10 -5.25
N ALA A 477 -27.26 -17.43 -5.31
CA ALA A 477 -28.21 -18.17 -6.10
C ALA A 477 -29.60 -17.92 -5.49
N THR A 478 -30.33 -17.01 -6.10
CA THR A 478 -31.77 -16.91 -5.96
C THR A 478 -32.38 -18.19 -6.53
N ALA A 479 -32.53 -19.22 -5.70
CA ALA A 479 -33.32 -20.39 -6.04
C ALA A 479 -34.76 -20.15 -5.55
N ALA A 480 -35.55 -19.52 -6.41
CA ALA A 480 -37.00 -19.56 -6.32
C ALA A 480 -37.53 -20.66 -7.26
N GLN A 481 -38.31 -21.56 -6.66
CA GLN A 481 -39.31 -22.48 -7.25
C GLN A 481 -38.83 -23.72 -8.01
N ALA A 482 -39.07 -24.88 -7.38
CA ALA A 482 -39.70 -26.00 -8.05
C ALA A 482 -40.74 -26.62 -7.12
N SER A 483 -42.00 -26.51 -7.52
CA SER A 483 -43.15 -27.27 -7.04
C SER A 483 -43.06 -28.71 -7.54
N SER A 484 -43.12 -29.68 -6.63
CA SER A 484 -43.67 -31.04 -6.83
C SER A 484 -43.83 -31.63 -5.43
N GLY A 485 -45.01 -31.97 -4.91
CA GLY A 485 -46.04 -32.79 -5.55
C GLY A 485 -45.66 -34.25 -5.39
N GLY A 486 -46.30 -34.95 -4.44
CA GLY A 486 -46.28 -36.42 -4.35
C GLY A 486 -45.89 -36.97 -2.98
N GLY A 487 -46.90 -37.32 -2.18
CA GLY A 487 -46.74 -38.20 -1.04
C GLY A 487 -46.66 -39.67 -1.47
N HIS A 488 -45.96 -40.45 -0.66
CA HIS A 488 -46.30 -41.82 -0.31
C HIS A 488 -46.13 -41.96 1.20
#